data_AF-A0A7X3ZUI9-F1
#
_entry.id   AF-A0A7X3ZUI9-F1
#
_cell.length_a   1.000
_cell.length_b   1.000
_cell.length_c   1.000
_cell.angle_alpha   90.00
_cell.angle_beta   90.00
_cell.angle_gamma   90.00
#
_symmetry.space_group_name_H-M   'P 1'
#
loop_
_entity.id
_entity.type
_entity.pdbx_description
1 polymer ?
#
loop_
_entity_poly.entity_id
_entity_poly.type
_entity_poly.pdbx_seq_one_letter_code
_entity_poly.pdbx_strand_id
1 'polypeptide(L)'
;MALSVDVMPNRSSPPAILLREAWREQKRIRRRTVANLSKMPPALDGGVTFPSLDAAVAIRRSRPHGHVAAVLGTVRSRGMVRILHRVPGRMRDLAVAAVVDPASKLATARALDPETASTSLGAVLGLGPVIGSEMLDMLDWLLERQPWIEMTFVAPRSGALGGRGGPGHHLANFPGKRRARCRACM
;
A
#
# COMPACT_ATOMS: atom_id res chain seq x y z
N MET A 1 -21.27 9.95 19.29
CA MET A 1 -22.11 9.89 18.08
C MET A 1 -22.33 8.42 17.77
N ALA A 2 -23.56 8.01 17.47
CA ALA A 2 -23.89 6.64 17.10
C ALA A 2 -24.89 6.67 15.94
N LEU A 3 -24.70 5.80 14.96
CA LEU A 3 -25.58 5.62 13.82
C LEU A 3 -26.38 4.33 14.02
N SER A 4 -27.70 4.35 13.85
CA SER A 4 -28.57 3.18 13.96
C SER A 4 -29.58 3.11 12.81
N VAL A 5 -30.02 1.90 12.49
CA VAL A 5 -31.15 1.66 11.58
C VAL A 5 -32.35 1.28 12.44
N ASP A 6 -33.38 2.11 12.39
CA ASP A 6 -34.61 1.90 13.15
C ASP A 6 -35.74 1.53 12.19
N VAL A 7 -36.51 0.49 12.53
CA VAL A 7 -37.72 0.08 11.78
C VAL A 7 -38.95 0.58 12.53
N MET A 8 -39.63 1.57 11.94
CA MET A 8 -40.85 2.14 12.52
C MET A 8 -42.08 1.44 11.92
N PRO A 9 -42.91 0.78 12.73
CA PRO A 9 -44.13 0.14 12.24
C PRO A 9 -45.13 1.20 11.77
N ASN A 10 -45.78 0.97 10.63
CA ASN A 10 -46.92 1.76 10.19
C ASN A 10 -48.20 0.91 10.14
N ARG A 11 -49.37 1.51 10.41
CA ARG A 11 -50.64 0.79 10.52
C ARG A 11 -51.24 0.39 9.16
N SER A 12 -51.03 1.20 8.13
CA SER A 12 -51.69 1.06 6.82
C SER A 12 -50.72 1.04 5.63
N SER A 13 -49.41 1.05 5.87
CA SER A 13 -48.38 0.95 4.83
C SER A 13 -47.19 0.13 5.31
N PRO A 14 -46.26 -0.25 4.41
CA PRO A 14 -45.01 -0.90 4.79
C PRO A 14 -44.23 -0.09 5.85
N PRO A 15 -43.48 -0.77 6.74
CA PRO A 15 -42.74 -0.14 7.82
C PRO A 15 -41.68 0.82 7.29
N ALA A 16 -41.47 1.92 7.98
CA ALA A 16 -40.46 2.90 7.59
C ALA A 16 -39.09 2.50 8.16
N ILE A 17 -38.10 2.28 7.29
CA ILE A 17 -36.72 1.99 7.67
C ILE A 17 -35.95 3.32 7.65
N LEU A 18 -35.46 3.76 8.81
CA LEU A 18 -34.80 5.07 8.95
C LEU A 18 -33.36 4.90 9.43
N LEU A 19 -32.44 5.57 8.74
CA LEU A 19 -31.08 5.77 9.24
C LEU A 19 -31.08 6.96 10.18
N ARG A 20 -30.70 6.74 11.44
CA ARG A 20 -30.72 7.76 12.48
C ARG A 20 -29.35 7.95 13.08
N GLU A 21 -29.06 9.21 13.38
CA GLU A 21 -27.87 9.61 14.10
C GLU A 21 -28.27 10.08 15.50
N ALA A 22 -27.58 9.57 16.51
CA ALA A 22 -27.76 9.92 17.91
C ALA A 22 -26.49 10.54 18.50
N TRP A 23 -26.64 11.64 19.23
CA TRP A 23 -25.57 12.26 20.00
C TRP A 23 -26.08 12.74 21.35
N ARG A 24 -25.16 12.91 22.31
CA ARG A 24 -25.47 13.52 23.59
C ARG A 24 -25.19 15.01 23.52
N GLU A 25 -26.17 15.79 23.93
CA GLU A 25 -26.05 17.22 24.14
C GLU A 25 -26.41 17.48 25.60
N GLN A 26 -25.40 17.85 26.39
CA GLN A 26 -25.48 17.95 27.86
C GLN A 26 -26.08 16.66 28.49
N LYS A 27 -27.23 16.76 29.17
CA LYS A 27 -27.92 15.65 29.84
C LYS A 27 -28.94 14.92 28.94
N ARG A 28 -29.16 15.33 27.69
CA ARG A 28 -30.18 14.73 26.80
C ARG A 28 -29.54 14.03 25.59
N ILE A 29 -30.14 12.90 25.18
CA ILE A 29 -29.79 12.24 23.91
C ILE A 29 -30.68 12.83 22.82
N ARG A 30 -30.06 13.43 21.81
CA ARG A 30 -30.74 13.93 20.60
C ARG A 30 -30.63 12.89 19.50
N ARG A 31 -31.66 12.82 18.65
CA ARG A 31 -31.70 11.95 17.48
C ARG A 31 -32.15 12.73 16.25
N ARG A 32 -31.44 12.59 15.13
CA ARG A 32 -31.80 13.14 13.83
C ARG A 32 -31.97 12.01 12.82
N THR A 33 -32.96 12.13 11.95
CA THR A 33 -33.10 11.23 10.79
C THR A 33 -32.13 11.70 9.70
N VAL A 34 -31.21 10.83 9.32
CA VAL A 34 -30.21 11.08 8.26
C VAL A 34 -30.79 10.71 6.90
N ALA A 35 -31.43 9.54 6.80
CA ALA A 35 -32.01 9.06 5.57
C ALA A 35 -33.23 8.16 5.80
N ASN A 36 -34.13 8.09 4.83
CA ASN A 36 -35.25 7.16 4.78
C ASN A 36 -34.93 6.05 3.77
N LEU A 37 -34.70 4.85 4.26
CA LEU A 37 -34.32 3.65 3.49
C LEU A 37 -35.54 2.79 3.10
N SER A 38 -36.78 3.24 3.38
CA SER A 38 -38.00 2.44 3.16
C SER A 38 -38.29 2.12 1.69
N LYS A 39 -37.70 2.88 0.76
CA LYS A 39 -37.81 2.65 -0.70
C LYS A 39 -36.63 1.87 -1.26
N MET A 40 -35.66 1.51 -0.42
CA MET A 40 -34.54 0.69 -0.84
C MET A 40 -35.07 -0.73 -1.08
N PRO A 41 -34.73 -1.37 -2.22
CA PRO A 41 -35.09 -2.77 -2.42
C PRO A 41 -34.53 -3.61 -1.25
N PRO A 42 -35.27 -4.61 -0.75
CA PRO A 42 -34.83 -5.47 0.37
C PRO A 42 -33.53 -6.23 0.07
N ALA A 43 -33.18 -6.26 -1.21
CA ALA A 43 -32.02 -6.84 -1.80
C ALA A 43 -31.09 -5.71 -2.28
N LEU A 44 -30.09 -5.37 -1.48
CA LEU A 44 -28.80 -5.04 -2.08
C LEU A 44 -28.20 -6.38 -2.55
N ASP A 45 -28.74 -6.93 -3.65
CA ASP A 45 -28.27 -8.17 -4.31
C ASP A 45 -26.88 -7.98 -4.97
N GLY A 46 -26.02 -7.16 -4.38
CA GLY A 46 -24.59 -7.12 -4.65
C GLY A 46 -23.76 -7.67 -3.47
N GLY A 47 -24.39 -7.87 -2.30
CA GLY A 47 -23.76 -8.50 -1.15
C GLY A 47 -24.35 -9.88 -0.96
N VAL A 48 -23.61 -10.92 -1.34
CA VAL A 48 -23.93 -12.29 -0.91
C VAL A 48 -24.05 -12.26 0.62
N THR A 49 -25.27 -12.43 1.15
CA THR A 49 -25.48 -12.54 2.59
C THR A 49 -24.97 -13.91 3.01
N PHE A 50 -23.71 -13.96 3.40
CA PHE A 50 -23.15 -15.17 3.95
C PHE A 50 -23.74 -15.40 5.35
N PRO A 51 -24.14 -16.64 5.68
CA PRO A 51 -24.73 -16.97 6.99
C PRO A 51 -23.77 -16.68 8.16
N SER A 52 -22.47 -16.62 7.90
CA SER A 52 -21.44 -16.06 8.78
C SER A 52 -20.24 -15.62 7.94
N LEU A 53 -19.41 -14.71 8.48
CA LEU A 53 -18.15 -14.31 7.84
C LEU A 53 -17.19 -15.50 7.66
N ASP A 54 -17.25 -16.47 8.58
CA ASP A 54 -16.45 -17.70 8.51
C ASP A 54 -16.88 -18.64 7.38
N ALA A 55 -18.18 -18.64 7.03
CA ALA A 55 -18.68 -19.35 5.86
C ALA A 55 -18.39 -18.59 4.54
N ALA A 56 -18.11 -17.28 4.64
CA ALA A 56 -17.86 -16.39 3.51
C ALA A 56 -16.41 -16.35 3.06
N VAL A 57 -15.49 -16.38 4.03
CA VAL A 57 -14.08 -16.05 3.83
C VAL A 57 -13.22 -17.12 4.46
N ALA A 58 -12.32 -17.71 3.65
CA ALA A 58 -11.28 -18.59 4.13
C ALA A 58 -9.95 -17.84 4.20
N ILE A 59 -9.29 -17.86 5.36
CA ILE A 59 -7.94 -17.32 5.52
C ILE A 59 -6.95 -18.27 4.82
N ARG A 60 -6.41 -17.85 3.68
CA ARG A 60 -5.43 -18.63 2.90
C ARG A 60 -4.02 -18.58 3.51
N ARG A 61 -3.61 -17.42 4.03
CA ARG A 61 -2.36 -17.21 4.75
C ARG A 61 -2.44 -15.99 5.65
N SER A 62 -1.74 -16.03 6.77
CA SER A 62 -1.50 -14.87 7.63
C SER A 62 -0.04 -14.46 7.53
N ARG A 63 0.24 -13.19 7.24
CA ARG A 63 1.60 -12.63 7.16
C ARG A 63 1.72 -11.45 8.14
N PRO A 64 2.83 -11.32 8.88
CA PRO A 64 3.13 -10.12 9.65
C PRO A 64 3.07 -8.85 8.78
N HIS A 65 2.34 -7.83 9.26
CA HIS A 65 2.15 -6.56 8.54
C HIS A 65 2.45 -5.31 9.38
N GLY A 66 2.35 -5.37 10.70
CA GLY A 66 2.51 -4.19 11.57
C GLY A 66 3.86 -3.49 11.39
N HIS A 67 4.96 -4.23 11.44
CA HIS A 67 6.31 -3.67 11.23
C HIS A 67 6.50 -3.11 9.82
N VAL A 68 6.00 -3.82 8.79
CA VAL A 68 6.02 -3.36 7.39
C VAL A 68 5.33 -2.01 7.26
N ALA A 69 4.11 -1.89 7.77
CA ALA A 69 3.35 -0.64 7.70
C ALA A 69 4.06 0.52 8.41
N ALA A 70 4.60 0.28 9.60
CA ALA A 70 5.28 1.30 10.40
C ALA A 70 6.57 1.80 9.71
N VAL A 71 7.45 0.89 9.31
CA VAL A 71 8.75 1.24 8.73
C VAL A 71 8.58 1.79 7.31
N LEU A 72 7.80 1.13 6.46
CA LEU A 72 7.56 1.60 5.09
C LEU A 72 6.82 2.96 5.09
N GLY A 73 5.87 3.17 6.01
CA GLY A 73 5.22 4.46 6.20
C GLY A 73 6.21 5.57 6.57
N THR A 74 7.19 5.26 7.43
CA THR A 74 8.25 6.20 7.80
C THR A 74 9.17 6.51 6.61
N VAL A 75 9.63 5.48 5.88
CA VAL A 75 10.46 5.63 4.67
C VAL A 75 9.77 6.50 3.61
N ARG A 76 8.45 6.30 3.41
CA ARG A 76 7.64 7.08 2.47
C ARG A 76 7.43 8.53 2.93
N SER A 77 7.04 8.74 4.19
CA SER A 77 6.78 10.09 4.73
C SER A 77 8.04 10.97 4.77
N ARG A 78 9.22 10.38 4.96
CA ARG A 78 10.51 11.10 4.89
C ARG A 78 11.03 11.32 3.46
N GLY A 79 10.30 10.84 2.45
CA GLY A 79 10.65 11.01 1.04
C GLY A 79 11.85 10.19 0.58
N MET A 80 12.30 9.20 1.36
CA MET A 80 13.48 8.39 1.04
C MET A 80 13.33 7.62 -0.28
N VAL A 81 12.13 7.14 -0.59
CA VAL A 81 11.84 6.46 -1.86
C VAL A 81 12.19 7.33 -3.06
N ARG A 82 11.93 8.65 -2.97
CA ARG A 82 12.25 9.61 -4.03
C ARG A 82 13.74 9.92 -4.12
N ILE A 83 14.47 9.82 -3.01
CA ILE A 83 15.94 9.97 -2.97
C ILE A 83 16.63 8.74 -3.56
N LEU A 84 16.02 7.56 -3.53
CA LEU A 84 16.56 6.40 -4.26
C LEU A 84 16.34 6.55 -5.77
N HIS A 85 15.10 6.87 -6.16
CA HIS A 85 14.78 7.17 -7.54
C HIS A 85 13.43 7.88 -7.67
N ARG A 86 13.38 8.92 -8.51
CA ARG A 86 12.16 9.70 -8.72
C ARG A 86 11.04 8.88 -9.37
N VAL A 87 11.38 8.02 -10.32
CA VAL A 87 10.41 7.22 -11.08
C VAL A 87 10.21 5.86 -10.40
N PRO A 88 8.96 5.37 -10.25
CA PRO A 88 8.72 4.02 -9.79
C PRO A 88 9.35 2.96 -10.69
N GLY A 89 9.87 1.91 -10.08
CA GLY A 89 10.58 0.87 -10.79
C GLY A 89 11.05 -0.23 -9.86
N ARG A 90 11.18 -1.42 -10.42
CA ARG A 90 11.47 -2.66 -9.70
C ARG A 90 12.73 -2.57 -8.84
N MET A 91 13.84 -2.04 -9.38
CA MET A 91 15.10 -1.89 -8.64
C MET A 91 14.98 -0.95 -7.44
N ARG A 92 14.22 0.14 -7.60
CA ARG A 92 13.92 1.06 -6.49
C ARG A 92 13.11 0.35 -5.40
N ASP A 93 12.11 -0.43 -5.79
CA ASP A 93 11.22 -1.08 -4.84
C ASP A 93 11.91 -2.26 -4.13
N LEU A 94 12.81 -2.99 -4.81
CA LEU A 94 13.72 -3.96 -4.19
C LEU A 94 14.69 -3.30 -3.20
N ALA A 95 15.24 -2.13 -3.55
CA ALA A 95 16.08 -1.35 -2.65
C ALA A 95 15.31 -0.89 -1.40
N VAL A 96 14.08 -0.40 -1.58
CA VAL A 96 13.20 -0.05 -0.46
C VAL A 96 12.93 -1.27 0.42
N ALA A 97 12.67 -2.43 -0.17
CA ALA A 97 12.45 -3.65 0.59
C ALA A 97 13.67 -4.03 1.45
N ALA A 98 14.87 -3.96 0.88
CA ALA A 98 16.13 -4.25 1.59
C ALA A 98 16.42 -3.27 2.74
N VAL A 99 15.93 -2.04 2.66
CA VAL A 99 16.03 -1.04 3.75
C VAL A 99 14.98 -1.28 4.83
N VAL A 100 13.77 -1.69 4.45
CA VAL A 100 12.64 -1.86 5.37
C VAL A 100 12.79 -3.12 6.23
N ASP A 101 13.30 -4.21 5.66
CA ASP A 101 13.49 -5.49 6.34
C ASP A 101 14.88 -6.06 6.00
N PRO A 102 15.95 -5.49 6.60
CA PRO A 102 17.33 -5.82 6.22
C PRO A 102 17.69 -7.25 6.64
N ALA A 103 18.18 -8.03 5.67
CA ALA A 103 18.67 -9.38 5.88
C ALA A 103 19.77 -9.71 4.84
N SER A 104 20.25 -10.96 4.82
CA SER A 104 21.14 -11.42 3.75
C SER A 104 20.42 -11.40 2.40
N LYS A 105 21.15 -11.29 1.28
CA LYS A 105 20.55 -11.15 -0.07
C LYS A 105 19.57 -12.27 -0.41
N LEU A 106 19.96 -13.51 -0.09
CA LEU A 106 19.12 -14.68 -0.30
C LEU A 106 17.92 -14.72 0.65
N ALA A 107 18.12 -14.30 1.91
CA ALA A 107 17.02 -14.22 2.87
C ALA A 107 15.99 -13.16 2.44
N THR A 108 16.44 -11.99 1.99
CA THR A 108 15.56 -10.94 1.46
C THR A 108 14.84 -11.40 0.20
N ALA A 109 15.51 -12.05 -0.76
CA ALA A 109 14.84 -12.57 -1.96
C ALA A 109 13.71 -13.55 -1.60
N ARG A 110 13.97 -14.52 -0.71
CA ARG A 110 12.96 -15.47 -0.20
C ARG A 110 11.84 -14.78 0.58
N ALA A 111 12.17 -13.80 1.41
CA ALA A 111 11.19 -13.07 2.21
C ALA A 111 10.22 -12.24 1.34
N LEU A 112 10.62 -11.87 0.11
CA LEU A 112 9.81 -11.08 -0.81
C LEU A 112 9.04 -11.93 -1.82
N ASP A 113 9.57 -13.09 -2.20
CA ASP A 113 8.96 -13.97 -3.20
C ASP A 113 7.56 -14.46 -2.74
N PRO A 114 6.51 -14.43 -3.59
CA PRO A 114 5.15 -14.69 -3.17
C PRO A 114 4.95 -16.07 -2.54
N GLU A 115 5.67 -17.09 -3.02
CA GLU A 115 5.58 -18.46 -2.53
C GLU A 115 6.22 -18.59 -1.14
N THR A 116 7.35 -17.90 -0.93
CA THR A 116 8.16 -18.06 0.30
C THR A 116 8.09 -16.88 1.28
N ALA A 117 7.31 -15.85 0.98
CA ALA A 117 7.34 -14.61 1.75
C ALA A 117 6.96 -14.81 3.22
N SER A 118 7.87 -14.36 4.09
CA SER A 118 7.73 -14.33 5.54
C SER A 118 6.91 -13.13 6.04
N THR A 119 6.80 -12.06 5.25
CA THR A 119 6.08 -10.83 5.59
C THR A 119 5.17 -10.37 4.45
N SER A 120 4.38 -9.33 4.70
CA SER A 120 3.53 -8.71 3.67
C SER A 120 4.30 -7.74 2.73
N LEU A 121 5.59 -7.50 2.97
CA LEU A 121 6.38 -6.47 2.29
C LEU A 121 6.41 -6.63 0.76
N GLY A 122 6.70 -7.83 0.25
CA GLY A 122 6.75 -8.10 -1.19
C GLY A 122 5.42 -7.83 -1.90
N ALA A 123 4.30 -8.14 -1.25
CA ALA A 123 2.97 -7.87 -1.78
C ALA A 123 2.62 -6.38 -1.75
N VAL A 124 2.95 -5.67 -0.66
CA VAL A 124 2.71 -4.22 -0.52
C VAL A 124 3.52 -3.40 -1.55
N LEU A 125 4.68 -3.90 -1.95
CA LEU A 125 5.53 -3.29 -2.98
C LEU A 125 5.20 -3.77 -4.40
N GLY A 126 4.33 -4.77 -4.57
CA GLY A 126 3.95 -5.29 -5.89
C GLY A 126 5.10 -5.97 -6.64
N LEU A 127 6.04 -6.61 -5.93
CA LEU A 127 7.27 -7.15 -6.52
C LEU A 127 7.05 -8.45 -7.33
N GLY A 128 6.00 -9.22 -7.09
CA GLY A 128 5.85 -10.54 -7.71
C GLY A 128 7.02 -11.47 -7.33
N PRO A 129 7.33 -12.51 -8.14
CA PRO A 129 8.45 -13.43 -7.90
C PRO A 129 9.78 -12.68 -7.80
N VAL A 130 10.65 -13.08 -6.87
CA VAL A 130 11.96 -12.44 -6.66
C VAL A 130 13.04 -13.51 -6.55
N ILE A 131 14.08 -13.40 -7.38
CA ILE A 131 15.23 -14.31 -7.34
C ILE A 131 16.47 -13.64 -6.77
N GLY A 132 17.41 -14.44 -6.26
CA GLY A 132 18.62 -13.96 -5.60
C GLY A 132 19.51 -13.06 -6.48
N SER A 133 19.56 -13.30 -7.79
CA SER A 133 20.35 -12.48 -8.72
C SER A 133 19.80 -11.05 -8.84
N GLU A 134 18.49 -10.85 -8.75
CA GLU A 134 17.90 -9.50 -8.79
C GLU A 134 18.32 -8.65 -7.61
N MET A 135 18.60 -9.27 -6.46
CA MET A 135 19.14 -8.56 -5.29
C MET A 135 20.59 -8.09 -5.55
N LEU A 136 21.36 -8.80 -6.36
CA LEU A 136 22.70 -8.37 -6.77
C LEU A 136 22.60 -7.26 -7.82
N ASP A 137 21.75 -7.42 -8.84
CA ASP A 137 21.50 -6.40 -9.85
C ASP A 137 20.99 -5.10 -9.22
N MET A 138 20.15 -5.20 -8.18
CA MET A 138 19.70 -4.05 -7.40
C MET A 138 20.85 -3.35 -6.69
N LEU A 139 21.81 -4.08 -6.12
CA LEU A 139 22.96 -3.48 -5.45
C LEU A 139 23.89 -2.77 -6.44
N ASP A 140 24.13 -3.35 -7.62
CA ASP A 140 24.88 -2.70 -8.69
C ASP A 140 24.17 -1.42 -9.13
N TRP A 141 22.85 -1.48 -9.32
CA TRP A 141 22.01 -0.33 -9.63
C TRP A 141 22.06 0.78 -8.55
N LEU A 142 22.18 0.40 -7.28
CA LEU A 142 22.27 1.31 -6.14
C LEU A 142 23.66 1.95 -6.05
N LEU A 143 24.71 1.17 -6.32
CA LEU A 143 26.09 1.61 -6.35
C LEU A 143 26.32 2.68 -7.42
N GLU A 144 25.76 2.48 -8.62
CA GLU A 144 25.81 3.49 -9.69
C GLU A 144 25.18 4.83 -9.30
N ARG A 145 24.24 4.82 -8.34
CA ARG A 145 23.48 5.99 -7.88
C ARG A 145 24.06 6.63 -6.62
N GLN A 146 24.99 5.96 -5.94
CA GLN A 146 25.54 6.40 -4.67
C GLN A 146 26.00 7.87 -4.68
N PRO A 147 26.74 8.36 -5.70
CA PRO A 147 27.18 9.76 -5.70
C PRO A 147 26.03 10.77 -5.68
N TRP A 148 24.95 10.48 -6.42
CA TRP A 148 23.77 11.35 -6.46
C TRP A 148 22.97 11.30 -5.15
N ILE A 149 22.84 10.10 -4.58
CA ILE A 149 22.17 9.89 -3.29
C ILE A 149 22.90 10.66 -2.19
N GLU A 150 24.22 10.50 -2.09
CA GLU A 150 25.06 11.16 -1.09
C GLU A 150 25.01 12.69 -1.22
N MET A 151 25.11 13.21 -2.45
CA MET A 151 24.96 14.65 -2.70
C MET A 151 23.60 15.18 -2.23
N THR A 152 22.52 14.41 -2.44
CA THR A 152 21.17 14.76 -1.98
C THR A 152 21.05 14.77 -0.45
N PHE A 153 21.85 13.95 0.25
CA PHE A 153 21.89 13.93 1.71
C PHE A 153 22.74 15.06 2.32
N VAL A 154 23.83 15.44 1.65
CA VAL A 154 24.73 16.52 2.11
C VAL A 154 24.15 17.90 1.86
N ALA A 155 23.35 18.08 0.80
CA ALA A 155 22.67 19.35 0.53
C ALA A 155 21.75 19.72 1.71
N PRO A 156 21.84 20.96 2.23
CA PRO A 156 21.01 21.38 3.35
C PRO A 156 19.54 21.23 2.99
N ARG A 157 18.80 20.47 3.81
CA ARG A 157 17.34 20.36 3.71
C ARG A 157 16.70 21.66 4.18
N SER A 158 16.79 22.72 3.38
CA SER A 158 15.97 23.92 3.58
C SER A 158 14.51 23.50 3.47
N GLY A 159 13.78 23.66 4.57
CA GLY A 159 12.40 23.21 4.71
C GLY A 159 11.47 23.90 3.72
N ALA A 160 11.16 23.22 2.61
CA ALA A 160 9.98 23.47 1.80
C ALA A 160 9.79 22.29 0.83
N LEU A 161 8.96 21.32 1.21
CA LEU A 161 8.26 20.47 0.23
C LEU A 161 7.20 21.33 -0.47
N GLY A 162 7.64 22.27 -1.30
CA GLY A 162 6.78 23.21 -2.00
C GLY A 162 7.63 24.18 -2.82
N GLY A 163 7.91 23.85 -4.07
CA GLY A 163 8.63 24.75 -4.97
C GLY A 163 9.28 24.02 -6.14
N ARG A 164 8.87 24.40 -7.35
CA ARG A 164 9.35 23.86 -8.62
C ARG A 164 10.79 24.31 -8.89
N GLY A 165 11.55 23.49 -9.62
CA GLY A 165 12.81 23.89 -10.24
C GLY A 165 14.07 23.41 -9.52
N GLY A 166 14.35 22.10 -9.59
CA GLY A 166 15.73 21.62 -9.49
C GLY A 166 16.43 21.81 -10.83
N PRO A 167 17.77 22.01 -10.86
CA PRO A 167 18.49 22.42 -12.05
C PRO A 167 18.31 21.37 -13.14
N GLY A 168 17.78 21.82 -14.28
CA GLY A 168 17.51 20.98 -15.43
C GLY A 168 18.82 20.51 -16.05
N HIS A 169 19.17 19.26 -15.84
CA HIS A 169 20.25 18.61 -16.58
C HIS A 169 19.83 17.19 -16.93
N HIS A 170 19.75 16.96 -18.25
CA HIS A 170 19.78 15.69 -18.94
C HIS A 170 19.88 14.45 -18.03
N LEU A 171 18.76 13.76 -17.84
CA LEU A 171 18.79 12.31 -17.80
C LEU A 171 19.27 11.88 -19.19
N ALA A 172 20.59 11.83 -19.37
CA ALA A 172 21.19 11.15 -20.47
C ALA A 172 20.52 9.77 -20.53
N ASN A 173 19.99 9.48 -21.71
CA ASN A 173 19.66 8.17 -22.18
C ASN A 173 20.83 7.24 -21.82
N PHE A 174 20.75 6.56 -20.68
CA PHE A 174 21.76 5.59 -20.27
C PHE A 174 21.61 4.42 -21.25
N PRO A 175 22.60 4.14 -22.10
CA PRO A 175 22.49 3.04 -23.04
C PRO A 175 22.41 1.78 -22.20
N GLY A 176 21.24 1.14 -22.20
CA GLY A 176 21.09 -0.20 -21.68
C GLY A 176 22.17 -1.04 -22.34
N LYS A 177 23.11 -1.54 -21.52
CA LYS A 177 23.99 -2.64 -21.95
C LYS A 177 23.04 -3.77 -22.33
N ARG A 178 22.77 -3.89 -23.63
CA ARG A 178 22.16 -5.06 -24.25
C ARG A 178 23.06 -6.22 -23.90
N ARG A 179 22.79 -6.91 -22.77
CA ARG A 179 23.36 -8.23 -22.55
C ARG A 179 22.87 -9.08 -23.72
N ALA A 180 23.85 -9.67 -24.41
CA ALA A 180 23.69 -10.40 -25.63
C ALA A 180 22.57 -11.44 -25.51
N ARG A 181 21.81 -11.60 -26.60
CA ARG A 181 20.90 -12.70 -26.82
C ARG A 181 21.61 -14.01 -26.44
N CYS A 182 21.14 -14.69 -25.39
CA CYS A 182 21.44 -16.11 -25.22
C CYS A 182 20.75 -16.86 -26.36
N ARG A 183 21.52 -17.21 -27.40
CA ARG A 183 21.24 -18.36 -28.24
C ARG A 183 21.51 -19.61 -27.41
N ALA A 184 20.47 -20.22 -26.86
CA ALA A 184 20.41 -21.64 -26.52
C ALA A 184 19.02 -21.99 -25.99
N CYS A 185 18.07 -22.19 -26.91
CA CYS A 185 16.97 -23.13 -26.73
C CYS A 185 17.06 -24.09 -27.92
N MET A 186 17.64 -25.26 -27.67
CA MET A 186 17.07 -26.53 -28.13
C MET A 186 16.06 -26.97 -27.07
#